data_AF-A0A356QR92-F1
#
_entry.id   AF-A0A356QR92-F1
#
_cell.length_a   1.000
_cell.length_b   1.000
_cell.length_c   1.000
_cell.angle_alpha   90.00
_cell.angle_beta   90.00
_cell.angle_gamma   90.00
#
_symmetry.space_group_name_H-M   'P 1'
#
loop_
_entity.id
_entity.type
_entity.pdbx_description
1 polymer ?
#
loop_
_entity_poly.entity_id
_entity_poly.type
_entity_poly.pdbx_seq_one_letter_code
_entity_poly.pdbx_strand_id
1 'polypeptide(L)'
;CALFTLDALPGRQAAIDAEVSSGGLSRNDARKLRGELQQQAEFYASMDGASRFVRGEAVASVVIVLVNLVGGFAIGVGQLGLPATEAAGLYTRLTIGDGLASAVPSLLVSVATGLLLSRSTMRQNLPRELGRQLFARPALLVVTAVFLGLLALSDLPTVPLAIMAVGTAIAAWLFRSTALKSISRQSSNRGGKSAQKVASPMDTILSQSRLVVRVGNDLVSLIAEERSGLPAAVEGVRKRIAEDLGVIVPAVLFRDDATLDKGQWVMELDSDPIDDSVMPSGRWLLVPSSDDEVTRRRWREKRVAADAVLPARCVRWGSPAEAEEVTGRGGRAFIGADAIAYMFEQNLRRCVDRLLSREQMARMLESLRSTEPATVEQTVPDVVSVATVQRTLQCLLREGLPIKPLAVLLEAIADHASEGCLPEQLAEKLRSHIDRTIVRRLRDNEGRLTIIEVTPRAAELLIASESEVASRLEQKRLLAELQRALRPLQDRGRRCAISVAQKDRGAFARHMRAAGIVTAVVADTELQGQPGLEIFTTIDASGSSIRGGSRVA
;
A
#
# COMPACT_ATOMS: atom_id res chain seq x y z
N CYS A 1 -30.34 -4.96 -1.41
CA CYS A 1 -29.69 -3.63 -1.45
C CYS A 1 -30.54 -2.55 -2.12
N ALA A 2 -31.14 -2.79 -3.30
CA ALA A 2 -31.95 -1.77 -4.01
C ALA A 2 -33.17 -1.24 -3.20
N LEU A 3 -33.86 -2.11 -2.45
CA LEU A 3 -35.01 -1.72 -1.62
C LEU A 3 -34.61 -0.72 -0.50
N PHE A 4 -33.53 -1.01 0.22
CA PHE A 4 -33.00 -0.12 1.27
C PHE A 4 -32.55 1.26 0.73
N THR A 5 -32.04 1.31 -0.50
CA THR A 5 -31.70 2.59 -1.15
C THR A 5 -32.93 3.39 -1.59
N LEU A 6 -34.03 2.71 -1.95
CA LEU A 6 -35.31 3.37 -2.28
C LEU A 6 -35.99 3.92 -1.02
N ASP A 7 -35.95 3.18 0.10
CA ASP A 7 -36.50 3.61 1.38
C ASP A 7 -35.79 4.84 1.97
N ALA A 8 -34.52 5.06 1.60
CA ALA A 8 -33.74 6.22 2.02
C ALA A 8 -33.99 7.49 1.19
N LEU A 9 -34.74 7.41 0.08
CA LEU A 9 -35.00 8.56 -0.81
C LEU A 9 -35.72 9.73 -0.13
N PRO A 10 -36.79 9.52 0.68
CA PRO A 10 -37.48 10.62 1.35
C PRO A 10 -36.56 11.38 2.31
N GLY A 11 -35.68 10.66 3.02
CA GLY A 11 -34.70 11.26 3.94
C GLY A 11 -33.66 12.11 3.22
N ARG A 12 -33.18 11.65 2.05
CA ARG A 12 -32.23 12.41 1.23
C ARG A 12 -32.87 13.62 0.54
N GLN A 13 -34.14 13.53 0.13
CA GLN A 13 -34.88 14.68 -0.38
C GLN A 13 -35.11 15.73 0.72
N ALA A 14 -35.48 15.29 1.93
CA ALA A 14 -35.63 16.17 3.09
C ALA A 14 -34.31 16.85 3.47
N ALA A 15 -33.17 16.17 3.36
CA ALA A 15 -31.84 16.76 3.59
C ALA A 15 -31.52 17.86 2.57
N ILE A 16 -31.81 17.65 1.28
CA ILE A 16 -31.65 18.70 0.24
C ILE A 16 -32.55 19.90 0.55
N ASP A 17 -33.78 19.67 1.01
CA ASP A 17 -34.73 20.73 1.34
C ASP A 17 -34.29 21.54 2.56
N ALA A 18 -33.76 20.86 3.58
CA ALA A 18 -33.16 21.49 4.75
C ALA A 18 -31.97 22.39 4.36
N GLU A 19 -31.12 21.94 3.45
CA GLU A 19 -29.92 22.68 3.01
C GLU A 19 -30.23 23.87 2.10
N VAL A 20 -31.32 23.80 1.32
CA VAL A 20 -31.87 24.97 0.60
C VAL A 20 -32.46 25.98 1.58
N SER A 21 -33.16 25.50 2.62
CA SER A 21 -33.78 26.37 3.62
C SER A 21 -32.77 27.06 4.53
N SER A 22 -31.63 26.42 4.81
CA SER A 22 -30.53 26.98 5.59
C SER A 22 -29.59 27.89 4.79
N GLY A 23 -29.83 28.04 3.48
CA GLY A 23 -29.02 28.87 2.57
C GLY A 23 -27.69 28.24 2.15
N GLY A 24 -27.43 26.98 2.50
CA GLY A 24 -26.22 26.24 2.11
C GLY A 24 -26.20 25.84 0.63
N LEU A 25 -27.38 25.70 0.00
CA LEU A 25 -27.52 25.34 -1.41
C LEU A 25 -28.33 26.36 -2.22
N SER A 26 -27.85 26.69 -3.43
CA SER A 26 -28.61 27.47 -4.41
C SER A 26 -29.79 26.68 -4.99
N ARG A 27 -30.91 27.35 -5.30
CA ARG A 27 -32.10 26.72 -5.92
C ARG A 27 -31.77 25.97 -7.21
N ASN A 28 -30.81 26.48 -8.00
CA ASN A 28 -30.41 25.83 -9.25
C ASN A 28 -29.62 24.53 -9.00
N ASP A 29 -28.78 24.50 -7.96
CA ASP A 29 -27.99 23.31 -7.62
C ASP A 29 -28.86 22.26 -6.95
N ALA A 30 -29.81 22.67 -6.09
CA ALA A 30 -30.80 21.77 -5.51
C ALA A 30 -31.67 21.09 -6.59
N ARG A 31 -32.01 21.80 -7.67
CA ARG A 31 -32.74 21.21 -8.80
C ARG A 31 -31.91 20.16 -9.54
N LYS A 32 -30.60 20.36 -9.67
CA LYS A 32 -29.68 19.36 -10.26
C LYS A 32 -29.54 18.14 -9.35
N LEU A 33 -29.27 18.34 -8.06
CA LEU A 33 -29.15 17.23 -7.10
C LEU A 33 -30.44 16.40 -7.00
N ARG A 34 -31.62 17.05 -6.98
CA ARG A 34 -32.90 16.33 -7.03
C ARG A 34 -33.05 15.53 -8.33
N GLY A 35 -32.62 16.09 -9.46
CA GLY A 35 -32.60 15.39 -10.74
C GLY A 35 -31.71 14.14 -10.72
N GLU A 36 -30.51 14.23 -10.16
CA GLU A 36 -29.59 13.10 -10.01
C GLU A 36 -30.14 12.04 -9.05
N LEU A 37 -30.74 12.47 -7.93
CA LEU A 37 -31.35 11.58 -6.95
C LEU A 37 -32.57 10.84 -7.54
N GLN A 38 -33.38 11.52 -8.36
CA GLN A 38 -34.49 10.91 -9.08
C GLN A 38 -34.01 9.87 -10.11
N GLN A 39 -32.93 10.16 -10.83
CA GLN A 39 -32.34 9.20 -11.78
C GLN A 39 -31.77 7.96 -11.07
N GLN A 40 -31.13 8.14 -9.91
CA GLN A 40 -30.68 7.02 -9.09
C GLN A 40 -31.87 6.19 -8.58
N ALA A 41 -32.94 6.84 -8.10
CA ALA A 41 -34.17 6.17 -7.69
C ALA A 41 -34.77 5.32 -8.82
N GLU A 42 -34.90 5.90 -10.01
CA GLU A 42 -35.44 5.22 -11.19
C GLU A 42 -34.58 4.03 -11.62
N PHE A 43 -33.26 4.14 -11.53
CA PHE A 43 -32.33 3.03 -11.78
C PHE A 43 -32.49 1.88 -10.78
N TYR A 44 -32.58 2.17 -9.48
CA TYR A 44 -32.75 1.12 -8.47
C TYR A 44 -34.15 0.50 -8.52
N ALA A 45 -35.19 1.28 -8.83
CA ALA A 45 -36.55 0.77 -9.01
C ALA A 45 -36.65 -0.16 -10.24
N SER A 46 -36.04 0.23 -11.36
CA SER A 46 -35.99 -0.61 -12.56
C SER A 46 -35.13 -1.86 -12.38
N MET A 47 -34.02 -1.79 -11.62
CA MET A 47 -33.25 -2.98 -11.23
C MET A 47 -34.03 -3.94 -10.31
N ASP A 48 -34.78 -3.43 -9.32
CA ASP A 48 -35.61 -4.28 -8.46
C ASP A 48 -36.71 -4.97 -9.27
N GLY A 49 -37.38 -4.23 -10.17
CA GLY A 49 -38.38 -4.77 -11.09
C GLY A 49 -37.81 -5.85 -12.02
N ALA A 50 -36.64 -5.60 -12.63
CA ALA A 50 -35.96 -6.58 -13.49
C ALA A 50 -35.58 -7.85 -12.71
N SER A 51 -35.08 -7.70 -11.47
CA SER A 51 -34.69 -8.85 -10.63
C SER A 51 -35.88 -9.75 -10.25
N ARG A 52 -37.06 -9.15 -10.00
CA ARG A 52 -38.31 -9.88 -9.74
C ARG A 52 -38.81 -10.61 -10.98
N PHE A 53 -38.70 -9.98 -12.16
CA PHE A 53 -39.08 -10.60 -13.43
C PHE A 53 -38.21 -11.82 -13.77
N VAL A 54 -36.88 -11.68 -13.64
CA VAL A 54 -35.92 -12.78 -13.88
C VAL A 54 -36.13 -13.93 -12.90
N ARG A 55 -36.42 -13.63 -11.62
CA ARG A 55 -36.73 -14.68 -10.64
C ARG A 55 -38.04 -15.41 -10.96
N GLY A 56 -39.07 -14.69 -11.43
CA GLY A 56 -40.33 -15.29 -11.87
C GLY A 56 -40.15 -16.19 -13.09
N GLU A 57 -39.35 -15.76 -14.07
CA GLU A 57 -39.03 -16.53 -15.27
C GLU A 57 -38.21 -17.79 -14.95
N ALA A 58 -37.25 -17.70 -14.03
CA ALA A 58 -36.47 -18.85 -13.59
C ALA A 58 -37.36 -19.91 -12.90
N VAL A 59 -38.36 -19.49 -12.11
CA VAL A 59 -39.29 -20.43 -11.47
C VAL A 59 -40.24 -21.05 -12.50
N ALA A 60 -40.78 -20.26 -13.42
CA ALA A 60 -41.68 -20.74 -14.46
C ALA A 60 -40.99 -21.75 -15.40
N SER A 61 -39.76 -21.48 -15.84
CA SER A 61 -38.99 -22.38 -16.70
C SER A 61 -38.70 -23.72 -16.03
N VAL A 62 -38.34 -23.73 -14.74
CA VAL A 62 -38.14 -24.98 -13.98
C VAL A 62 -39.43 -25.79 -13.88
N VAL A 63 -40.56 -25.14 -13.65
CA VAL A 63 -41.87 -25.82 -13.59
C VAL A 63 -42.24 -26.42 -14.95
N ILE A 64 -42.05 -25.67 -16.04
CA ILE A 64 -42.32 -26.14 -17.41
C ILE A 64 -41.43 -27.35 -17.76
N VAL A 65 -40.14 -27.30 -17.42
CA VAL A 65 -39.20 -28.42 -17.61
C VAL A 65 -39.68 -29.67 -16.87
N LEU A 66 -40.12 -29.53 -15.61
CA LEU A 66 -40.61 -30.65 -14.82
C LEU A 66 -41.90 -31.26 -15.42
N VAL A 67 -42.83 -30.41 -15.85
CA VAL A 67 -44.09 -30.85 -16.46
C VAL A 67 -43.84 -31.53 -17.80
N ASN A 68 -42.98 -30.97 -18.66
CA ASN A 68 -42.65 -31.55 -19.96
C ASN A 68 -41.91 -32.87 -19.82
N LEU A 69 -41.01 -32.99 -18.83
CA LEU A 69 -40.25 -34.20 -18.59
C LEU A 69 -41.13 -35.32 -18.00
N VAL A 70 -41.85 -35.04 -16.91
CA VAL A 70 -42.66 -36.05 -16.19
C VAL A 70 -43.97 -36.34 -16.92
N GLY A 71 -44.68 -35.29 -17.35
CA GLY A 71 -45.94 -35.41 -18.08
C GLY A 71 -45.74 -35.99 -19.47
N GLY A 72 -44.71 -35.53 -20.18
CA GLY A 72 -44.33 -36.10 -21.48
C GLY A 72 -43.95 -37.58 -21.36
N PHE A 73 -43.12 -37.94 -20.39
CA PHE A 73 -42.78 -39.34 -20.12
C PHE A 73 -44.01 -40.20 -19.80
N ALA A 74 -44.91 -39.72 -18.92
CA ALA A 74 -46.12 -40.44 -18.54
C ALA A 74 -47.08 -40.67 -19.73
N ILE A 75 -47.28 -39.67 -20.59
CA ILE A 75 -48.09 -39.80 -21.81
C ILE A 75 -47.39 -40.70 -22.83
N GLY A 76 -46.07 -40.56 -22.99
CA GLY A 76 -45.23 -41.35 -23.89
C GLY A 76 -45.32 -42.85 -23.62
N VAL A 77 -45.22 -43.26 -22.36
CA VAL A 77 -45.32 -44.67 -21.97
C VAL A 77 -46.77 -45.12 -21.86
N GLY A 78 -47.64 -44.30 -21.26
CA GLY A 78 -49.01 -44.70 -20.91
C GLY A 78 -50.01 -44.66 -22.06
N GLN A 79 -49.93 -43.66 -22.95
CA GLN A 79 -50.91 -43.47 -24.03
C GLN A 79 -50.33 -43.78 -25.41
N LEU A 80 -49.05 -43.48 -25.64
CA LEU A 80 -48.39 -43.67 -26.94
C LEU A 80 -47.67 -45.04 -27.07
N GLY A 81 -47.60 -45.81 -25.97
CA GLY A 81 -47.03 -47.16 -25.97
C GLY A 81 -45.52 -47.22 -26.20
N LEU A 82 -44.80 -46.10 -26.03
CA LEU A 82 -43.35 -46.05 -26.25
C LEU A 82 -42.61 -46.79 -25.13
N PRO A 83 -41.51 -47.50 -25.44
CA PRO A 83 -40.66 -48.07 -24.41
C PRO A 83 -40.07 -46.95 -23.54
N ALA A 84 -40.03 -47.18 -22.23
CA ALA A 84 -39.66 -46.15 -21.24
C ALA A 84 -38.32 -45.47 -21.54
N THR A 85 -37.34 -46.20 -22.06
CA THR A 85 -36.04 -45.65 -22.44
C THR A 85 -36.13 -44.66 -23.60
N GLU A 86 -36.99 -44.92 -24.58
CA GLU A 86 -37.18 -44.07 -25.75
C GLU A 86 -38.02 -42.83 -25.40
N ALA A 87 -39.08 -42.99 -24.61
CA ALA A 87 -39.88 -41.88 -24.09
C ALA A 87 -39.01 -40.91 -23.25
N ALA A 88 -38.16 -41.42 -22.37
CA ALA A 88 -37.26 -40.59 -21.58
C ALA A 88 -36.29 -39.79 -22.47
N GLY A 89 -35.70 -40.41 -23.49
CA GLY A 89 -34.79 -39.74 -24.42
C GLY A 89 -35.47 -38.65 -25.25
N LEU A 90 -36.66 -38.93 -25.80
CA LEU A 90 -37.41 -38.00 -26.64
C LEU A 90 -37.85 -36.75 -25.87
N TYR A 91 -38.52 -36.94 -24.72
CA TYR A 91 -39.04 -35.81 -23.94
C TYR A 91 -37.92 -35.03 -23.24
N THR A 92 -36.78 -35.65 -22.91
CA THR A 92 -35.59 -34.91 -22.45
C THR A 92 -35.04 -33.99 -23.54
N ARG A 93 -34.92 -34.46 -24.79
CA ARG A 93 -34.44 -33.62 -25.91
C ARG A 93 -35.40 -32.47 -26.21
N LEU A 94 -36.71 -32.73 -26.23
CA LEU A 94 -37.73 -31.70 -26.43
C LEU A 94 -37.69 -30.64 -25.33
N THR A 95 -37.49 -31.05 -24.08
CA THR A 95 -37.42 -30.15 -22.93
C THR A 95 -36.16 -29.28 -22.94
N ILE A 96 -35.00 -29.83 -23.35
CA ILE A 96 -33.77 -29.05 -23.56
C ILE A 96 -33.97 -28.02 -24.68
N GLY A 97 -34.65 -28.42 -25.76
CA GLY A 97 -35.00 -27.53 -26.87
C GLY A 97 -35.85 -26.34 -26.44
N ASP A 98 -36.92 -26.60 -25.68
CA ASP A 98 -37.82 -25.57 -25.14
C ASP A 98 -37.10 -24.62 -24.17
N GLY A 99 -36.26 -25.17 -23.27
CA GLY A 99 -35.44 -24.38 -22.36
C GLY A 99 -34.46 -23.43 -23.09
N LEU A 100 -33.82 -23.90 -24.16
CA LEU A 100 -32.94 -23.06 -24.98
C LEU A 100 -33.73 -22.02 -25.80
N ALA A 101 -34.90 -22.38 -26.33
CA ALA A 101 -35.75 -21.49 -27.10
C ALA A 101 -36.33 -20.33 -26.26
N SER A 102 -36.58 -20.55 -24.97
CA SER A 102 -37.05 -19.51 -24.05
C SER A 102 -35.91 -18.71 -23.39
N ALA A 103 -34.84 -19.37 -22.93
CA ALA A 103 -33.81 -18.72 -22.12
C ALA A 103 -32.87 -17.81 -22.92
N VAL A 104 -32.50 -18.20 -24.15
CA VAL A 104 -31.57 -17.41 -24.97
C VAL A 104 -32.15 -16.05 -25.35
N PRO A 105 -33.40 -15.93 -25.84
CA PRO A 105 -34.01 -14.64 -26.12
C PRO A 105 -34.19 -13.77 -24.87
N SER A 106 -34.60 -14.34 -23.74
CA SER A 106 -34.76 -13.56 -22.50
C SER A 106 -33.43 -12.97 -22.02
N LEU A 107 -32.35 -13.76 -22.08
CA LEU A 107 -31.02 -13.27 -21.72
C LEU A 107 -30.58 -12.11 -22.63
N LEU A 108 -30.85 -12.20 -23.94
CA LEU A 108 -30.55 -11.12 -24.89
C LEU A 108 -31.38 -9.86 -24.60
N VAL A 109 -32.68 -10.00 -24.30
CA VAL A 109 -33.56 -8.88 -23.94
C VAL A 109 -33.12 -8.24 -22.63
N SER A 110 -32.73 -9.03 -21.62
CA SER A 110 -32.25 -8.55 -20.33
C SER A 110 -30.96 -7.74 -20.47
N VAL A 111 -29.99 -8.25 -21.24
CA VAL A 111 -28.75 -7.54 -21.53
C VAL A 111 -29.03 -6.26 -22.32
N ALA A 112 -29.90 -6.30 -23.33
CA ALA A 112 -30.27 -5.12 -24.11
C ALA A 112 -30.95 -4.05 -23.25
N THR A 113 -31.88 -4.43 -22.39
CA THR A 113 -32.56 -3.53 -21.44
C THR A 113 -31.55 -2.94 -20.45
N GLY A 114 -30.63 -3.75 -19.91
CA GLY A 114 -29.56 -3.27 -19.02
C GLY A 114 -28.64 -2.25 -19.69
N LEU A 115 -28.31 -2.46 -20.97
CA LEU A 115 -27.52 -1.52 -21.77
C LEU A 115 -28.28 -0.23 -22.09
N LEU A 116 -29.58 -0.31 -22.38
CA LEU A 116 -30.42 0.86 -22.60
C LEU A 116 -30.58 1.69 -21.33
N LEU A 117 -30.77 1.03 -20.18
CA LEU A 117 -30.93 1.68 -18.89
C LEU A 117 -29.64 2.37 -18.41
N SER A 118 -28.47 1.77 -18.68
CA SER A 118 -27.17 2.35 -18.34
C SER A 118 -26.79 3.60 -19.16
N ARG A 119 -27.56 3.94 -20.21
CA ARG A 119 -27.29 5.09 -21.07
C ARG A 119 -27.59 6.44 -20.38
N SER A 120 -28.42 6.48 -19.33
CA SER A 120 -28.80 7.73 -18.65
C SER A 120 -27.72 8.30 -17.73
N THR A 121 -26.77 7.48 -17.27
CA THR A 121 -25.76 7.88 -16.27
C THR A 121 -24.36 8.15 -16.83
N MET A 122 -24.06 7.73 -18.06
CA MET A 122 -22.71 7.84 -18.64
C MET A 122 -22.72 8.61 -19.97
N ARG A 123 -21.99 9.73 -20.04
CA ARG A 123 -21.81 10.55 -21.28
C ARG A 123 -21.00 9.84 -22.39
N GLN A 124 -20.62 8.57 -22.23
CA GLN A 124 -19.79 7.83 -23.18
C GLN A 124 -20.58 6.74 -23.92
N ASN A 125 -20.21 6.47 -25.17
CA ASN A 125 -20.83 5.44 -26.01
C ASN A 125 -20.46 4.03 -25.52
N LEU A 126 -21.17 3.55 -24.50
CA LEU A 126 -21.01 2.24 -23.88
C LEU A 126 -20.96 1.05 -24.88
N PRO A 127 -21.76 1.02 -25.98
CA PRO A 127 -21.66 -0.07 -26.96
C PRO A 127 -20.29 -0.17 -27.63
N ARG A 128 -19.63 0.98 -27.85
CA ARG A 128 -18.31 1.04 -28.48
C ARG A 128 -17.21 0.55 -27.54
N GLU A 129 -17.34 0.82 -26.24
CA GLU A 129 -16.39 0.39 -25.22
C GLU A 129 -16.53 -1.10 -24.90
N LEU A 130 -17.75 -1.63 -24.80
CA LEU A 130 -17.99 -3.06 -24.63
C LEU A 130 -17.51 -3.86 -25.85
N GLY A 131 -17.78 -3.36 -27.07
CA GLY A 131 -17.20 -3.92 -28.28
C GLY A 131 -15.66 -3.91 -28.21
N ARG A 132 -15.05 -2.79 -27.82
CA ARG A 132 -13.61 -2.70 -27.64
C ARG A 132 -13.10 -3.73 -26.62
N GLN A 133 -13.76 -3.91 -25.48
CA GLN A 133 -13.31 -4.83 -24.43
C GLN A 133 -13.46 -6.30 -24.81
N LEU A 134 -14.57 -6.68 -25.45
CA LEU A 134 -14.79 -8.04 -25.94
C LEU A 134 -13.76 -8.42 -27.02
N PHE A 135 -13.47 -7.51 -27.95
CA PHE A 135 -12.51 -7.75 -29.04
C PHE A 135 -11.05 -7.38 -28.68
N ALA A 136 -10.79 -6.77 -27.52
CA ALA A 136 -9.43 -6.37 -27.08
C ALA A 136 -8.54 -7.53 -26.64
N ARG A 137 -9.12 -8.69 -26.32
CA ARG A 137 -8.37 -9.88 -25.88
C ARG A 137 -8.39 -10.93 -26.99
N PRO A 138 -7.44 -10.88 -27.96
CA PRO A 138 -7.42 -11.83 -29.08
C PRO A 138 -7.26 -13.29 -28.63
N ALA A 139 -6.69 -13.53 -27.44
CA ALA A 139 -6.61 -14.87 -26.85
C ALA A 139 -8.00 -15.50 -26.61
N LEU A 140 -8.99 -14.71 -26.17
CA LEU A 140 -10.35 -15.22 -25.95
C LEU A 140 -11.02 -15.57 -27.28
N LEU A 141 -10.84 -14.75 -28.31
CA LEU A 141 -11.39 -14.99 -29.65
C LEU A 141 -10.82 -16.27 -30.30
N VAL A 142 -9.53 -16.54 -30.10
CA VAL A 142 -8.89 -17.78 -30.58
C VAL A 142 -9.45 -19.00 -29.85
N VAL A 143 -9.60 -18.93 -28.53
CA VAL A 143 -10.19 -20.03 -27.74
C VAL A 143 -11.63 -20.30 -28.19
N THR A 144 -12.45 -19.26 -28.41
CA THR A 144 -13.81 -19.43 -28.92
C THR A 144 -13.86 -19.99 -30.33
N ALA A 145 -12.94 -19.60 -31.21
CA ALA A 145 -12.87 -20.12 -32.58
C ALA A 145 -12.49 -21.61 -32.59
N VAL A 146 -11.53 -22.02 -31.76
CA VAL A 146 -11.14 -23.44 -31.60
C VAL A 146 -12.29 -24.26 -31.03
N PHE A 147 -12.98 -23.73 -30.01
CA PHE A 147 -14.13 -24.39 -29.40
C PHE A 147 -15.29 -24.57 -30.39
N LEU A 148 -15.63 -23.52 -31.14
CA LEU A 148 -16.64 -23.60 -32.21
C LEU A 148 -16.22 -24.55 -33.33
N GLY A 149 -14.92 -24.59 -33.66
CA GLY A 149 -14.36 -25.55 -34.61
C GLY A 149 -14.55 -26.98 -34.13
N LEU A 150 -14.22 -27.29 -32.88
CA LEU A 150 -14.44 -28.61 -32.26
C LEU A 150 -15.92 -28.99 -32.24
N LEU A 151 -16.82 -28.04 -31.92
CA LEU A 151 -18.26 -28.28 -31.96
C LEU A 151 -18.80 -28.52 -33.38
N ALA A 152 -18.20 -27.90 -34.39
CA ALA A 152 -18.56 -28.14 -35.79
C ALA A 152 -18.18 -29.56 -36.26
N LEU A 153 -17.32 -30.28 -35.55
CA LEU A 153 -17.04 -31.70 -35.79
C LEU A 153 -18.05 -32.65 -35.10
N SER A 154 -18.97 -32.13 -34.28
CA SER A 154 -20.03 -32.93 -33.63
C SER A 154 -21.30 -33.00 -34.50
N ASP A 155 -22.31 -33.78 -34.08
CA ASP A 155 -23.63 -33.93 -34.74
C ASP A 155 -24.52 -32.65 -34.74
N LEU A 156 -23.92 -31.49 -34.49
CA LEU A 156 -24.59 -30.18 -34.54
C LEU A 156 -24.52 -29.63 -35.98
N PRO A 157 -25.38 -28.66 -36.37
CA PRO A 157 -25.37 -28.09 -37.72
C PRO A 157 -23.99 -27.50 -38.05
N THR A 158 -23.23 -28.25 -38.85
CA THR A 158 -21.80 -28.04 -39.10
C THR A 158 -21.55 -26.75 -39.87
N VAL A 159 -22.41 -26.41 -40.83
CA VAL A 159 -22.26 -25.24 -41.69
C VAL A 159 -22.35 -23.91 -40.91
N PRO A 160 -23.39 -23.64 -40.08
CA PRO A 160 -23.43 -22.43 -39.25
C PRO A 160 -22.27 -22.33 -38.27
N LEU A 161 -21.89 -23.43 -37.61
CA LEU A 161 -20.82 -23.45 -36.63
C LEU A 161 -19.45 -23.22 -37.26
N ALA A 162 -19.20 -23.83 -38.43
CA ALA A 162 -17.98 -23.61 -39.20
C ALA A 162 -17.85 -22.15 -39.67
N ILE A 163 -18.94 -21.53 -40.15
CA ILE A 163 -18.95 -20.12 -40.55
C ILE A 163 -18.62 -19.22 -39.36
N MET A 164 -19.22 -19.48 -38.19
CA MET A 164 -18.93 -18.71 -36.96
C MET A 164 -17.51 -18.93 -36.43
N ALA A 165 -16.99 -20.14 -36.51
CA ALA A 165 -15.61 -20.46 -36.14
C ALA A 165 -14.62 -19.72 -37.04
N VAL A 166 -14.84 -19.74 -38.37
CA VAL A 166 -14.00 -19.03 -39.34
C VAL A 166 -14.12 -17.51 -39.16
N GLY A 167 -15.34 -16.98 -38.97
CA GLY A 167 -15.57 -15.55 -38.76
C GLY A 167 -14.89 -15.01 -37.50
N THR A 168 -14.96 -15.76 -36.39
CA THR A 168 -14.28 -15.39 -35.13
C THR A 168 -12.77 -15.55 -35.23
N ALA A 169 -12.25 -16.52 -35.99
CA ALA A 169 -10.83 -16.65 -36.28
C ALA A 169 -10.30 -15.48 -37.15
N ILE A 170 -11.05 -15.05 -38.16
CA ILE A 170 -10.73 -13.88 -39.00
C ILE A 170 -10.74 -12.60 -38.15
N ALA A 171 -11.76 -12.42 -37.30
CA ALA A 171 -11.82 -11.30 -36.37
C ALA A 171 -10.61 -11.30 -35.41
N ALA A 172 -10.28 -12.46 -34.83
CA ALA A 172 -9.09 -12.61 -34.00
C ALA A 172 -7.81 -12.20 -34.75
N TRP A 173 -7.67 -12.59 -36.02
CA TRP A 173 -6.52 -12.25 -36.86
C TRP A 173 -6.44 -10.75 -37.21
N LEU A 174 -7.57 -10.13 -37.57
CA LEU A 174 -7.65 -8.69 -37.87
C LEU A 174 -7.35 -7.84 -36.62
N PHE A 175 -7.93 -8.18 -35.47
CA PHE A 175 -7.67 -7.50 -34.19
C PHE A 175 -6.28 -7.84 -33.60
N ARG A 176 -5.65 -8.93 -34.06
CA ARG A 176 -4.24 -9.22 -33.79
C ARG A 176 -3.33 -8.15 -34.40
N SER A 177 -3.68 -7.54 -35.54
CA SER A 177 -2.82 -6.54 -36.22
C SER A 177 -2.79 -5.18 -35.51
N THR A 178 -3.90 -4.78 -34.87
CA THR A 178 -3.96 -3.59 -34.01
C THR A 178 -3.37 -3.87 -32.64
N ALA A 179 -3.56 -5.08 -32.12
CA ALA A 179 -2.87 -5.55 -30.92
C ALA A 179 -1.36 -5.77 -31.15
N LEU A 180 -0.87 -6.11 -32.35
CA LEU A 180 0.57 -6.20 -32.61
C LEU A 180 1.23 -4.82 -32.62
N LYS A 181 0.51 -3.72 -32.89
CA LYS A 181 1.06 -2.36 -32.71
C LYS A 181 1.16 -1.94 -31.23
N SER A 182 0.36 -2.51 -30.33
CA SER A 182 0.48 -2.30 -28.88
C SER A 182 1.34 -3.35 -28.17
N ILE A 183 1.35 -4.60 -28.65
CA ILE A 183 2.14 -5.73 -28.14
C ILE A 183 3.56 -5.71 -28.71
N SER A 184 3.83 -5.25 -29.94
CA SER A 184 5.21 -5.01 -30.40
C SER A 184 5.88 -3.86 -29.64
N ARG A 185 5.09 -2.93 -29.08
CA ARG A 185 5.55 -1.93 -28.08
C ARG A 185 5.81 -2.52 -26.70
N GLN A 186 5.18 -3.65 -26.35
CA GLN A 186 5.28 -4.26 -25.02
C GLN A 186 6.18 -5.51 -24.98
N SER A 187 6.44 -6.15 -26.14
CA SER A 187 7.24 -7.38 -26.29
C SER A 187 8.62 -7.14 -26.92
N SER A 188 8.92 -5.94 -27.44
CA SER A 188 10.31 -5.56 -27.77
C SER A 188 11.12 -5.12 -26.55
N ASN A 189 10.53 -5.07 -25.35
CA ASN A 189 11.20 -4.68 -24.11
C ASN A 189 11.69 -5.86 -23.26
N ARG A 190 11.93 -7.03 -23.87
CA ARG A 190 12.45 -8.22 -23.16
C ARG A 190 13.63 -8.94 -23.83
N GLY A 191 14.33 -8.28 -24.75
CA GLY A 191 15.62 -8.81 -25.19
C GLY A 191 16.29 -7.99 -26.29
N GLY A 192 17.41 -7.37 -25.93
CA GLY A 192 18.43 -6.96 -26.90
C GLY A 192 18.50 -5.47 -27.24
N LYS A 193 19.53 -4.82 -26.68
CA LYS A 193 20.18 -3.56 -27.10
C LYS A 193 19.36 -2.28 -26.96
N SER A 194 19.79 -1.48 -25.98
CA SER A 194 19.59 -0.03 -25.95
C SER A 194 20.13 0.58 -27.25
N ALA A 195 19.22 0.91 -28.16
CA ALA A 195 19.38 2.03 -29.06
C ALA A 195 18.36 3.08 -28.60
N GLN A 196 18.88 4.08 -27.92
CA GLN A 196 18.23 5.27 -27.42
C GLN A 196 17.26 5.85 -28.46
N LYS A 197 15.97 5.57 -28.31
CA LYS A 197 14.91 6.30 -29.00
C LYS A 197 14.44 7.38 -28.05
N VAL A 198 14.89 8.60 -28.31
CA VAL A 198 14.51 9.83 -27.59
C VAL A 198 13.00 9.84 -27.42
N ALA A 199 12.54 9.56 -26.20
CA ALA A 199 11.14 9.70 -25.84
C ALA A 199 10.78 11.19 -25.88
N SER A 200 9.59 11.50 -26.40
CA SER A 200 9.00 12.82 -26.33
C SER A 200 9.10 13.36 -24.89
N PRO A 201 9.53 14.62 -24.67
CA PRO A 201 9.71 15.19 -23.33
C PRO A 201 8.48 15.05 -22.43
N MET A 202 7.28 15.02 -23.01
CA MET A 202 6.01 14.94 -22.29
C MET A 202 5.69 13.55 -21.69
N ASP A 203 6.08 12.45 -22.35
CA ASP A 203 5.81 11.09 -21.82
C ASP A 203 6.75 10.73 -20.65
N THR A 204 7.91 11.41 -20.58
CA THR A 204 8.89 11.28 -19.49
C THR A 204 8.45 12.04 -18.24
N ILE A 205 7.69 13.14 -18.40
CA ILE A 205 7.12 13.90 -17.28
C ILE A 205 5.98 13.13 -16.59
N LEU A 206 5.19 12.36 -17.36
CA LEU A 206 4.03 11.61 -16.83
C LEU A 206 4.39 10.25 -16.21
N SER A 207 5.59 9.74 -16.45
CA SER A 207 6.07 8.42 -15.98
C SER A 207 7.09 8.51 -14.85
N GLN A 208 7.01 9.57 -14.03
CA GLN A 208 7.95 9.77 -12.93
C GLN A 208 7.82 8.65 -11.89
N SER A 209 8.83 7.78 -11.85
CA SER A 209 8.98 6.81 -10.77
C SER A 209 9.30 7.57 -9.49
N ARG A 210 8.59 7.28 -8.39
CA ARG A 210 8.78 8.00 -7.11
C ARG A 210 10.19 7.83 -6.56
N LEU A 211 10.77 6.64 -6.66
CA LEU A 211 12.14 6.37 -6.22
C LEU A 211 13.06 6.24 -7.44
N VAL A 212 14.09 7.08 -7.49
CA VAL A 212 15.13 7.03 -8.52
C VAL A 212 16.50 6.98 -7.84
N VAL A 213 17.38 6.14 -8.35
CA VAL A 213 18.80 6.10 -7.96
C VAL A 213 19.61 6.48 -9.19
N ARG A 214 20.25 7.65 -9.14
CA ARG A 214 21.20 8.11 -10.16
C ARG A 214 22.60 7.68 -9.76
N VAL A 215 23.35 7.14 -10.70
CA VAL A 215 24.75 6.73 -10.47
C VAL A 215 25.67 7.37 -11.50
N GLY A 216 26.87 7.75 -11.08
CA GLY A 216 27.93 8.19 -11.97
C GLY A 216 28.38 7.10 -12.94
N ASN A 217 29.03 7.52 -14.04
CA ASN A 217 29.46 6.64 -15.13
C ASN A 217 30.35 5.47 -14.68
N ASP A 218 31.14 5.64 -13.62
CA ASP A 218 32.01 4.59 -13.08
C ASP A 218 31.26 3.48 -12.33
N LEU A 219 30.06 3.80 -11.84
CA LEU A 219 29.19 2.88 -11.09
C LEU A 219 28.15 2.17 -11.97
N VAL A 220 28.05 2.51 -13.25
CA VAL A 220 27.09 1.91 -14.20
C VAL A 220 27.28 0.39 -14.31
N SER A 221 28.51 -0.11 -14.14
CA SER A 221 28.81 -1.54 -14.08
C SER A 221 28.03 -2.28 -13.00
N LEU A 222 27.73 -1.62 -11.87
CA LEU A 222 26.94 -2.19 -10.77
C LEU A 222 25.46 -2.36 -11.12
N ILE A 223 24.95 -1.62 -12.13
CA ILE A 223 23.57 -1.74 -12.60
C ILE A 223 23.43 -2.85 -13.63
N ALA A 224 24.47 -3.07 -14.46
CA ALA A 224 24.41 -3.98 -15.61
C ALA A 224 24.16 -5.45 -15.23
N GLU A 225 24.53 -5.86 -14.02
CA GLU A 225 24.31 -7.22 -13.52
C GLU A 225 22.96 -7.36 -12.80
N GLU A 226 21.85 -7.53 -13.52
CA GLU A 226 20.50 -7.56 -12.91
C GLU A 226 20.30 -8.63 -11.81
N ARG A 227 21.06 -9.73 -11.83
CA ARG A 227 20.90 -10.84 -10.86
C ARG A 227 21.79 -10.75 -9.61
N SER A 228 22.89 -9.99 -9.66
CA SER A 228 23.90 -9.89 -8.59
C SER A 228 24.29 -8.45 -8.25
N GLY A 229 23.84 -7.49 -9.06
CA GLY A 229 24.20 -6.08 -8.95
C GLY A 229 23.26 -5.27 -8.07
N LEU A 230 23.40 -3.96 -8.16
CA LEU A 230 22.68 -2.97 -7.38
C LEU A 230 21.16 -3.14 -7.40
N PRO A 231 20.50 -3.45 -8.54
CA PRO A 231 19.06 -3.69 -8.55
C PRO A 231 18.60 -4.84 -7.66
N ALA A 232 19.34 -5.95 -7.63
CA ALA A 232 19.02 -7.11 -6.81
C ALA A 232 19.22 -6.81 -5.31
N ALA A 233 20.31 -6.12 -4.96
CA ALA A 233 20.58 -5.73 -3.58
C ALA A 233 19.50 -4.77 -3.03
N VAL A 234 19.09 -3.78 -3.84
CA VAL A 234 18.00 -2.84 -3.51
C VAL A 234 16.65 -3.55 -3.44
N GLU A 235 16.38 -4.52 -4.30
CA GLU A 235 15.15 -5.33 -4.21
C GLU A 235 15.06 -6.09 -2.88
N GLY A 236 16.20 -6.63 -2.42
CA GLY A 236 16.31 -7.23 -1.09
C GLY A 236 15.99 -6.24 0.04
N VAL A 237 16.48 -4.99 -0.06
CA VAL A 237 16.16 -3.91 0.89
C VAL A 237 14.66 -3.60 0.88
N ARG A 238 14.04 -3.47 -0.30
CA ARG A 238 12.60 -3.18 -0.44
C ARG A 238 11.75 -4.22 0.28
N LYS A 239 12.06 -5.51 0.10
CA LYS A 239 11.37 -6.62 0.76
C LYS A 239 11.52 -6.57 2.27
N ARG A 240 12.76 -6.38 2.77
CA ARG A 240 13.00 -6.26 4.22
C ARG A 240 12.25 -5.09 4.85
N ILE A 241 12.21 -3.92 4.20
CA ILE A 241 11.45 -2.77 4.72
C ILE A 241 9.95 -3.03 4.69
N ALA A 242 9.44 -3.64 3.62
CA ALA A 242 8.03 -4.01 3.52
C ALA A 242 7.63 -5.01 4.62
N GLU A 243 8.45 -6.04 4.85
CA GLU A 243 8.25 -7.00 5.93
C GLU A 243 8.40 -6.36 7.29
N ASP A 244 9.40 -5.51 7.52
CA ASP A 244 9.67 -4.91 8.83
C ASP A 244 8.57 -3.90 9.23
N LEU A 245 8.21 -2.98 8.33
CA LEU A 245 7.31 -1.86 8.62
C LEU A 245 5.88 -2.06 8.12
N GLY A 246 5.59 -3.01 7.23
CA GLY A 246 4.26 -3.21 6.67
C GLY A 246 3.86 -2.19 5.60
N VAL A 247 4.83 -1.57 4.93
CA VAL A 247 4.60 -0.55 3.87
C VAL A 247 4.93 -1.13 2.50
N ILE A 248 4.12 -0.81 1.49
CA ILE A 248 4.44 -1.11 0.10
C ILE A 248 5.50 -0.11 -0.40
N VAL A 249 6.74 -0.58 -0.54
CA VAL A 249 7.82 0.23 -1.12
C VAL A 249 7.68 0.24 -2.65
N PRO A 250 7.63 1.40 -3.34
CA PRO A 250 7.52 1.44 -4.80
C PRO A 250 8.78 0.89 -5.49
N ALA A 251 8.67 0.56 -6.77
CA ALA A 251 9.83 0.13 -7.58
C ALA A 251 10.86 1.26 -7.69
N VAL A 252 12.14 0.90 -7.68
CA VAL A 252 13.26 1.84 -7.78
C VAL A 252 13.76 1.85 -9.22
N LEU A 253 13.80 3.03 -9.83
CA LEU A 253 14.36 3.22 -11.15
C LEU A 253 15.85 3.58 -11.04
N PHE A 254 16.70 2.88 -11.79
CA PHE A 254 18.13 3.22 -11.87
C PHE A 254 18.38 4.04 -13.13
N ARG A 255 19.15 5.13 -12.99
CA ARG A 255 19.56 6.00 -14.10
C ARG A 255 21.06 6.24 -14.04
N ASP A 256 21.70 6.20 -15.20
CA ASP A 256 23.04 6.72 -15.38
C ASP A 256 22.99 8.24 -15.49
N ASP A 257 23.99 8.89 -14.93
CA ASP A 257 24.12 10.33 -14.97
C ASP A 257 25.58 10.75 -15.10
N ALA A 258 25.91 11.28 -16.28
CA ALA A 258 27.24 11.75 -16.60
C ALA A 258 27.62 13.07 -15.91
N THR A 259 26.67 13.76 -15.26
CA THR A 259 26.94 15.00 -14.52
C THR A 259 27.49 14.76 -13.12
N LEU A 260 27.38 13.53 -12.60
CA LEU A 260 27.91 13.15 -11.30
C LEU A 260 29.42 12.90 -11.37
N ASP A 261 30.11 13.32 -10.31
CA ASP A 261 31.53 13.06 -10.10
C ASP A 261 31.82 11.56 -9.91
N LYS A 262 33.10 11.18 -9.97
CA LYS A 262 33.54 9.79 -9.81
C LYS A 262 33.09 9.21 -8.47
N GLY A 263 32.37 8.10 -8.51
CA GLY A 263 31.87 7.39 -7.35
C GLY A 263 30.63 8.02 -6.73
N GLN A 264 30.13 9.13 -7.28
CA GLN A 264 28.95 9.81 -6.76
C GLN A 264 27.67 9.11 -7.20
N TRP A 265 26.71 9.03 -6.27
CA TRP A 265 25.37 8.54 -6.53
C TRP A 265 24.36 9.32 -5.69
N VAL A 266 23.15 9.44 -6.23
CA VAL A 266 22.08 10.25 -5.63
C VAL A 266 20.82 9.41 -5.53
N MET A 267 20.21 9.40 -4.34
CA MET A 267 18.88 8.87 -4.13
C MET A 267 17.85 10.01 -4.23
N GLU A 268 16.88 9.87 -5.12
CA GLU A 268 15.80 10.83 -5.29
C GLU A 268 14.46 10.21 -4.88
N LEU A 269 13.64 11.02 -4.22
CA LEU A 269 12.23 10.72 -3.94
C LEU A 269 11.35 11.83 -4.50
N ASP A 270 10.44 11.51 -5.42
CA ASP A 270 9.59 12.49 -6.11
C ASP A 270 10.42 13.61 -6.81
N SER A 271 11.58 13.25 -7.35
CA SER A 271 12.57 14.16 -7.96
C SER A 271 13.31 15.09 -6.98
N ASP A 272 13.17 14.87 -5.68
CA ASP A 272 13.89 15.58 -4.62
C ASP A 272 15.09 14.73 -4.15
N PRO A 273 16.35 15.23 -4.25
CA PRO A 273 17.52 14.48 -3.82
C PRO A 273 17.56 14.37 -2.29
N ILE A 274 17.50 13.14 -1.78
CA ILE A 274 17.55 12.84 -0.34
C ILE A 274 18.99 12.82 0.18
N ASP A 275 19.89 12.25 -0.61
CA ASP A 275 21.28 12.05 -0.24
C ASP A 275 22.17 12.15 -1.48
N ASP A 276 23.32 12.78 -1.29
CA ASP A 276 24.35 12.95 -2.29
C ASP A 276 25.65 12.37 -1.72
N SER A 277 25.90 11.11 -2.06
CA SER A 277 26.92 10.30 -1.40
C SER A 277 27.96 9.84 -2.41
N VAL A 278 29.23 9.86 -1.99
CA VAL A 278 30.37 9.41 -2.79
C VAL A 278 30.88 8.08 -2.26
N MET A 279 30.99 7.10 -3.14
CA MET A 279 31.61 5.79 -2.92
C MET A 279 33.04 5.80 -3.48
N PRO A 280 34.07 5.81 -2.61
CA PRO A 280 35.46 5.72 -3.06
C PRO A 280 35.75 4.35 -3.67
N SER A 281 36.42 4.33 -4.83
CA SER A 281 36.78 3.08 -5.51
C SER A 281 37.68 2.19 -4.63
N GLY A 282 37.37 0.88 -4.58
CA GLY A 282 38.16 -0.11 -3.86
C GLY A 282 38.09 -0.04 -2.32
N ARG A 283 37.22 0.80 -1.75
CA ARG A 283 36.99 0.88 -0.30
C ARG A 283 35.75 0.11 0.13
N TRP A 284 35.76 -0.32 1.39
CA TRP A 284 34.66 -1.03 2.03
C TRP A 284 33.90 -0.07 2.95
N LEU A 285 32.57 -0.18 2.94
CA LEU A 285 31.72 0.50 3.91
C LEU A 285 31.71 -0.31 5.20
N LEU A 286 32.28 0.26 6.25
CA LEU A 286 32.45 -0.42 7.53
C LEU A 286 31.41 0.03 8.55
N VAL A 287 30.74 -0.94 9.16
CA VAL A 287 29.66 -0.75 10.13
C VAL A 287 29.97 -1.57 11.40
N PRO A 288 30.62 -0.98 12.42
CA PRO A 288 30.96 -1.67 13.65
C PRO A 288 29.70 -2.10 14.43
N SER A 289 29.79 -3.26 15.08
CA SER A 289 28.75 -3.79 15.97
C SER A 289 28.40 -2.81 17.09
N SER A 290 27.17 -2.90 17.64
CA SER A 290 26.77 -2.19 18.88
C SER A 290 27.84 -2.34 19.97
N ASP A 291 28.41 -3.52 20.06
CA ASP A 291 29.21 -3.95 21.21
C ASP A 291 30.72 -3.69 21.01
N ASP A 292 31.14 -3.23 19.82
CA ASP A 292 32.54 -2.91 19.51
C ASP A 292 32.87 -1.45 19.87
N GLU A 293 33.00 -1.19 21.17
CA GLU A 293 33.32 0.14 21.71
C GLU A 293 34.70 0.66 21.27
N VAL A 294 35.67 -0.24 21.15
CA VAL A 294 37.07 0.11 20.83
C VAL A 294 37.16 0.73 19.43
N THR A 295 36.59 0.06 18.44
CA THR A 295 36.62 0.54 17.05
C THR A 295 35.87 1.86 16.91
N ARG A 296 34.70 1.99 17.56
CA ARG A 296 33.90 3.22 17.49
C ARG A 296 34.57 4.42 18.14
N ARG A 297 35.18 4.23 19.30
CA ARG A 297 35.92 5.30 19.97
C ARG A 297 37.08 5.78 19.10
N ARG A 298 37.88 4.85 18.57
CA ARG A 298 39.01 5.14 17.67
C ARG A 298 38.58 5.93 16.44
N TRP A 299 37.46 5.57 15.81
CA TRP A 299 36.98 6.25 14.62
C TRP A 299 36.35 7.62 14.90
N ARG A 300 35.81 7.84 16.11
CA ARG A 300 35.31 9.15 16.53
C ARG A 300 36.42 10.11 16.95
N GLU A 301 37.49 9.64 17.57
CA GLU A 301 38.65 10.49 17.89
C GLU A 301 39.36 10.99 16.62
N LYS A 302 39.30 10.19 15.54
CA LYS A 302 39.83 10.55 14.21
C LYS A 302 38.77 11.12 13.26
N ARG A 303 37.63 11.61 13.75
CA ARG A 303 36.51 12.06 12.90
C ARG A 303 36.90 13.31 12.10
N VAL A 304 37.48 13.11 10.92
CA VAL A 304 37.57 14.16 9.90
C VAL A 304 36.16 14.28 9.31
N ALA A 305 35.59 15.49 9.31
CA ALA A 305 34.23 15.75 8.84
C ALA A 305 33.98 15.25 7.40
N ALA A 306 35.04 15.15 6.58
CA ALA A 306 35.00 14.67 5.20
C ALA A 306 34.72 13.16 5.03
N ASP A 307 34.91 12.32 6.06
CA ASP A 307 34.71 10.86 5.97
C ASP A 307 33.35 10.40 6.51
N ALA A 308 32.49 11.34 6.96
CA ALA A 308 31.21 11.01 7.59
C ALA A 308 30.12 10.71 6.55
N VAL A 309 29.95 9.43 6.25
CA VAL A 309 28.99 8.92 5.25
C VAL A 309 27.52 9.06 5.71
N LEU A 310 27.24 8.87 7.01
CA LEU A 310 25.91 9.03 7.59
C LEU A 310 26.03 9.76 8.94
N PRO A 311 25.50 10.99 9.09
CA PRO A 311 25.76 11.82 10.29
C PRO A 311 25.27 11.19 11.60
N ALA A 312 24.20 10.38 11.52
CA ALA A 312 23.56 9.73 12.67
C ALA A 312 24.15 8.35 13.05
N ARG A 313 25.13 7.82 12.31
CA ARG A 313 25.72 6.49 12.61
C ARG A 313 27.24 6.49 12.49
N CYS A 314 27.90 5.61 13.24
CA CYS A 314 29.34 5.37 13.11
C CYS A 314 29.58 4.49 11.88
N VAL A 315 29.62 5.08 10.69
CA VAL A 315 29.90 4.39 9.43
C VAL A 315 31.04 5.12 8.73
N ARG A 316 31.99 4.37 8.16
CA ARG A 316 33.17 4.94 7.49
C ARG A 316 33.61 4.07 6.32
N TRP A 317 34.21 4.68 5.31
CA TRP A 317 34.97 3.98 4.28
C TRP A 317 36.34 3.53 4.81
N GLY A 318 36.68 2.26 4.67
CA GLY A 318 37.95 1.69 5.11
C GLY A 318 38.58 0.74 4.09
N SER A 319 39.75 0.21 4.45
CA SER A 319 40.49 -0.75 3.63
C SER A 319 39.95 -2.19 3.82
N PRO A 320 40.29 -3.14 2.92
CA PRO A 320 39.93 -4.54 3.10
C PRO A 320 40.45 -5.14 4.42
N ALA A 321 41.65 -4.76 4.87
CA ALA A 321 42.20 -5.22 6.15
C ALA A 321 41.39 -4.71 7.35
N GLU A 322 40.91 -3.47 7.30
CA GLU A 322 40.01 -2.93 8.33
C GLU A 322 38.63 -3.58 8.28
N ALA A 323 38.18 -4.03 7.10
CA ALA A 323 36.94 -4.79 6.95
C ALA A 323 37.01 -6.12 7.71
N GLU A 324 38.10 -6.87 7.56
CA GLU A 324 38.32 -8.11 8.30
C GLU A 324 38.37 -7.87 9.82
N GLU A 325 39.03 -6.80 10.28
CA GLU A 325 39.05 -6.44 11.70
C GLU A 325 37.63 -6.17 12.24
N VAL A 326 36.84 -5.38 11.52
CA VAL A 326 35.47 -5.01 11.91
C VAL A 326 34.56 -6.24 11.91
N THR A 327 34.64 -7.08 10.90
CA THR A 327 33.85 -8.31 10.81
C THR A 327 34.26 -9.31 11.90
N GLY A 328 35.56 -9.42 12.21
CA GLY A 328 36.07 -10.25 13.31
C GLY A 328 35.56 -9.83 14.70
N ARG A 329 35.17 -8.55 14.86
CA ARG A 329 34.54 -8.01 16.08
C ARG A 329 33.01 -8.01 16.02
N GLY A 330 32.42 -8.77 15.10
CA GLY A 330 30.96 -8.89 14.94
C GLY A 330 30.31 -7.70 14.21
N GLY A 331 31.10 -6.78 13.66
CA GLY A 331 30.62 -5.73 12.76
C GLY A 331 30.29 -6.27 11.36
N ARG A 332 29.85 -5.37 10.48
CA ARG A 332 29.52 -5.66 9.09
C ARG A 332 30.36 -4.79 8.16
N ALA A 333 30.79 -5.36 7.05
CA ALA A 333 31.49 -4.67 5.99
C ALA A 333 30.79 -4.94 4.66
N PHE A 334 30.64 -3.91 3.84
CA PHE A 334 29.95 -3.99 2.54
C PHE A 334 30.84 -3.38 1.45
N ILE A 335 30.71 -3.85 0.21
CA ILE A 335 31.47 -3.35 -0.95
C ILE A 335 30.54 -3.21 -2.16
N GLY A 336 30.85 -2.25 -3.03
CA GLY A 336 30.16 -2.06 -4.31
C GLY A 336 28.64 -1.88 -4.14
N ALA A 337 27.87 -2.72 -4.83
CA ALA A 337 26.40 -2.69 -4.81
C ALA A 337 25.81 -2.82 -3.38
N ASP A 338 26.41 -3.65 -2.53
CA ASP A 338 25.91 -3.87 -1.15
C ASP A 338 26.12 -2.65 -0.25
N ALA A 339 27.21 -1.90 -0.49
CA ALA A 339 27.47 -0.66 0.24
C ALA A 339 26.41 0.40 -0.08
N ILE A 340 26.10 0.59 -1.37
CA ILE A 340 25.03 1.49 -1.82
C ILE A 340 23.68 1.01 -1.29
N ALA A 341 23.39 -0.30 -1.36
CA ALA A 341 22.14 -0.86 -0.84
C ALA A 341 21.96 -0.64 0.67
N TYR A 342 23.04 -0.76 1.46
CA TYR A 342 22.99 -0.45 2.89
C TYR A 342 22.65 1.02 3.15
N MET A 343 23.29 1.95 2.42
CA MET A 343 23.02 3.39 2.54
C MET A 343 21.61 3.74 2.07
N PHE A 344 21.18 3.17 0.94
CA PHE A 344 19.82 3.26 0.44
C PHE A 344 18.80 2.81 1.50
N GLU A 345 19.04 1.69 2.20
CA GLU A 345 18.19 1.26 3.31
C GLU A 345 18.09 2.31 4.42
N GLN A 346 19.21 2.92 4.81
CA GLN A 346 19.22 3.93 5.87
C GLN A 346 18.44 5.20 5.45
N ASN A 347 18.60 5.65 4.20
CA ASN A 347 17.90 6.82 3.68
C ASN A 347 16.42 6.53 3.49
N LEU A 348 16.07 5.35 2.95
CA LEU A 348 14.69 4.94 2.76
C LEU A 348 13.93 4.85 4.08
N ARG A 349 14.57 4.40 5.16
CA ARG A 349 13.98 4.39 6.51
C ARG A 349 13.70 5.80 7.06
N ARG A 350 14.48 6.82 6.67
CA ARG A 350 14.27 8.22 7.09
C ARG A 350 13.08 8.87 6.39
N CYS A 351 12.74 8.44 5.18
CA CYS A 351 11.66 8.99 4.37
C CYS A 351 10.51 8.01 4.14
N VAL A 352 10.39 6.95 4.94
CA VAL A 352 9.40 5.88 4.72
C VAL A 352 7.96 6.37 4.84
N ASP A 353 7.73 7.39 5.67
CA ASP A 353 6.42 8.05 5.82
C ASP A 353 5.96 8.74 4.54
N ARG A 354 6.90 9.34 3.78
CA ARG A 354 6.63 9.97 2.47
C ARG A 354 6.26 8.94 1.38
N LEU A 355 6.62 7.66 1.56
CA LEU A 355 6.28 6.59 0.62
C LEU A 355 4.78 6.22 0.67
N LEU A 356 4.15 6.36 1.84
CA LEU A 356 2.73 6.04 2.04
C LEU A 356 1.85 7.12 1.39
N SER A 357 1.63 7.01 0.08
CA SER A 357 0.73 7.88 -0.69
C SER A 357 -0.74 7.47 -0.53
N ARG A 358 -1.65 8.32 -0.99
CA ARG A 358 -3.09 7.98 -1.06
C ARG A 358 -3.35 6.74 -1.90
N GLU A 359 -2.61 6.57 -3.00
CA GLU A 359 -2.71 5.40 -3.87
C GLU A 359 -2.22 4.13 -3.16
N GLN A 360 -1.09 4.21 -2.45
CA GLN A 360 -0.59 3.06 -1.67
C GLN A 360 -1.57 2.69 -0.56
N MET A 361 -2.14 3.66 0.14
CA MET A 361 -3.16 3.41 1.16
C MET A 361 -4.39 2.74 0.56
N ALA A 362 -4.89 3.21 -0.59
CA ALA A 362 -6.01 2.58 -1.27
C ALA A 362 -5.71 1.12 -1.66
N ARG A 363 -4.51 0.84 -2.20
CA ARG A 363 -4.09 -0.53 -2.52
C ARG A 363 -3.98 -1.42 -1.28
N MET A 364 -3.47 -0.89 -0.17
CA MET A 364 -3.39 -1.62 1.11
C MET A 364 -4.79 -1.92 1.67
N LEU A 365 -5.72 -0.97 1.61
CA LEU A 365 -7.11 -1.17 2.02
C LEU A 365 -7.83 -2.19 1.13
N GLU A 366 -7.61 -2.15 -0.19
CA GLU A 366 -8.20 -3.12 -1.11
C GLU A 366 -7.65 -4.54 -0.88
N SER A 367 -6.34 -4.66 -0.63
CA SER A 367 -5.74 -5.93 -0.22
C SER A 367 -6.35 -6.44 1.07
N LEU A 368 -6.58 -5.57 2.05
CA LEU A 368 -7.23 -5.95 3.31
C LEU A 368 -8.71 -6.31 3.09
N ARG A 369 -9.42 -5.64 2.18
CA ARG A 369 -10.83 -5.94 1.84
C ARG A 369 -10.97 -7.36 1.30
N SER A 370 -9.97 -7.87 0.59
CA SER A 370 -9.97 -9.23 0.07
C SER A 370 -9.84 -10.31 1.15
N THR A 371 -9.23 -9.98 2.30
CA THR A 371 -9.01 -10.92 3.41
C THR A 371 -10.01 -10.72 4.56
N GLU A 372 -10.29 -9.47 4.92
CA GLU A 372 -11.12 -9.05 6.06
C GLU A 372 -12.04 -7.88 5.64
N PRO A 373 -13.09 -8.15 4.83
CA PRO A 373 -13.96 -7.12 4.26
C PRO A 373 -14.76 -6.35 5.33
N ALA A 374 -15.22 -7.03 6.39
CA ALA A 374 -16.04 -6.44 7.43
C ALA A 374 -15.35 -5.26 8.13
N THR A 375 -14.06 -5.41 8.48
CA THR A 375 -13.26 -4.38 9.15
C THR A 375 -13.08 -3.14 8.28
N VAL A 376 -12.87 -3.32 6.98
CA VAL A 376 -12.70 -2.20 6.04
C VAL A 376 -14.02 -1.46 5.81
N GLU A 377 -15.09 -2.19 5.53
CA GLU A 377 -16.41 -1.61 5.18
C GLU A 377 -17.08 -0.89 6.35
N GLN A 378 -16.89 -1.37 7.57
CA GLN A 378 -17.43 -0.73 8.76
C GLN A 378 -16.60 0.48 9.20
N THR A 379 -15.32 0.56 8.82
CA THR A 379 -14.43 1.65 9.27
C THR A 379 -14.28 2.77 8.23
N VAL A 380 -14.04 2.41 6.97
CA VAL A 380 -13.68 3.36 5.91
C VAL A 380 -14.68 3.25 4.73
N PRO A 381 -15.36 4.34 4.35
CA PRO A 381 -15.21 5.73 4.81
C PRO A 381 -16.13 6.14 5.97
N ASP A 382 -17.00 5.25 6.45
CA ASP A 382 -18.16 5.62 7.29
C ASP A 382 -17.78 6.21 8.65
N VAL A 383 -16.75 5.66 9.30
CA VAL A 383 -16.24 6.16 10.59
C VAL A 383 -15.05 7.10 10.39
N VAL A 384 -14.13 6.72 9.49
CA VAL A 384 -12.88 7.45 9.26
C VAL A 384 -12.57 7.61 7.78
N SER A 385 -12.17 8.82 7.38
CA SER A 385 -11.70 9.07 6.02
C SER A 385 -10.36 8.36 5.73
N VAL A 386 -10.16 7.93 4.48
CA VAL A 386 -8.88 7.39 4.00
C VAL A 386 -7.70 8.33 4.31
N ALA A 387 -7.93 9.64 4.24
CA ALA A 387 -6.89 10.65 4.51
C ALA A 387 -6.47 10.68 5.98
N THR A 388 -7.42 10.49 6.91
CA THR A 388 -7.16 10.42 8.35
C THR A 388 -6.38 9.14 8.67
N VAL A 389 -6.79 7.99 8.12
CA VAL A 389 -6.06 6.73 8.27
C VAL A 389 -4.62 6.88 7.76
N GLN A 390 -4.44 7.38 6.53
CA GLN A 390 -3.13 7.59 5.93
C GLN A 390 -2.23 8.48 6.82
N ARG A 391 -2.72 9.65 7.25
CA ARG A 391 -1.94 10.60 8.07
C ARG A 391 -1.57 10.02 9.43
N THR A 392 -2.48 9.24 10.04
CA THR A 392 -2.24 8.57 11.33
C THR A 392 -1.13 7.53 11.18
N LEU A 393 -1.20 6.67 10.17
CA LEU A 393 -0.16 5.68 9.88
C LEU A 393 1.17 6.32 9.48
N GLN A 394 1.16 7.45 8.76
CA GLN A 394 2.37 8.22 8.48
C GLN A 394 3.04 8.73 9.76
N CYS A 395 2.27 9.13 10.78
CA CYS A 395 2.83 9.54 12.07
C CYS A 395 3.57 8.39 12.75
N LEU A 396 3.01 7.17 12.74
CA LEU A 396 3.70 5.97 13.25
C LEU A 396 4.98 5.65 12.46
N LEU A 397 4.90 5.73 11.13
CA LEU A 397 6.04 5.48 10.23
C LEU A 397 7.18 6.49 10.41
N ARG A 398 6.88 7.77 10.68
CA ARG A 398 7.88 8.79 11.03
C ARG A 398 8.68 8.44 12.29
N GLU A 399 8.11 7.61 13.16
CA GLU A 399 8.79 7.12 14.36
C GLU A 399 9.51 5.78 14.13
N GLY A 400 9.48 5.25 12.91
CA GLY A 400 10.03 3.93 12.58
C GLY A 400 9.21 2.77 13.13
N LEU A 401 7.92 3.01 13.43
CA LEU A 401 7.01 1.98 13.92
C LEU A 401 6.29 1.26 12.79
N PRO A 402 6.07 -0.06 12.94
CA PRO A 402 5.39 -0.84 11.92
C PRO A 402 3.89 -0.57 11.91
N ILE A 403 3.30 -0.62 10.73
CA ILE A 403 1.86 -0.46 10.51
C ILE A 403 1.17 -1.81 10.24
N LYS A 404 1.68 -2.88 10.85
CA LYS A 404 1.16 -4.25 10.75
C LYS A 404 0.85 -4.83 12.15
N PRO A 405 -0.24 -5.61 12.31
CA PRO A 405 -1.28 -5.91 11.33
C PRO A 405 -2.19 -4.70 11.05
N LEU A 406 -2.53 -4.46 9.78
CA LEU A 406 -3.32 -3.29 9.39
C LEU A 406 -4.75 -3.34 9.93
N ALA A 407 -5.35 -4.53 10.01
CA ALA A 407 -6.70 -4.73 10.56
C ALA A 407 -6.84 -4.22 12.00
N VAL A 408 -5.94 -4.67 12.88
CA VAL A 408 -5.91 -4.27 14.30
C VAL A 408 -5.73 -2.75 14.44
N LEU A 409 -4.88 -2.16 13.60
CA LEU A 409 -4.71 -0.71 13.61
C LEU A 409 -5.96 0.02 13.08
N LEU A 410 -6.68 -0.56 12.12
CA LEU A 410 -7.90 0.04 11.57
C LEU A 410 -9.05 0.01 12.59
N GLU A 411 -9.21 -1.10 13.31
CA GLU A 411 -10.17 -1.22 14.42
C GLU A 411 -9.87 -0.21 15.53
N ALA A 412 -8.60 -0.15 15.97
CA ALA A 412 -8.19 0.81 16.99
C ALA A 412 -8.34 2.28 16.52
N ILE A 413 -8.20 2.55 15.21
CA ILE A 413 -8.53 3.86 14.64
C ILE A 413 -10.03 4.13 14.74
N ALA A 414 -10.88 3.16 14.43
CA ALA A 414 -12.34 3.30 14.49
C ALA A 414 -12.83 3.56 15.92
N ASP A 415 -12.30 2.83 16.91
CA ASP A 415 -12.65 2.95 18.32
C ASP A 415 -12.41 4.36 18.87
N HIS A 416 -11.36 5.04 18.38
CA HIS A 416 -10.98 6.39 18.82
C HIS A 416 -11.43 7.50 17.88
N ALA A 417 -12.07 7.17 16.74
CA ALA A 417 -12.46 8.14 15.73
C ALA A 417 -13.61 9.05 16.17
N SER A 418 -14.57 8.52 16.94
CA SER A 418 -15.74 9.26 17.42
C SER A 418 -15.38 10.42 18.35
N GLU A 419 -14.17 10.42 18.90
CA GLU A 419 -13.64 11.49 19.77
C GLU A 419 -13.17 12.73 18.98
N GLY A 420 -13.21 12.72 17.64
CA GLY A 420 -12.81 13.88 16.82
C GLY A 420 -11.31 14.21 16.88
N CYS A 421 -10.48 13.19 17.16
CA CYS A 421 -9.04 13.36 17.35
C CYS A 421 -8.31 13.74 16.04
N LEU A 422 -7.27 14.56 16.17
CA LEU A 422 -6.33 14.81 15.06
C LEU A 422 -5.51 13.54 14.77
N PRO A 423 -4.99 13.35 13.53
CA PRO A 423 -4.20 12.17 13.17
C PRO A 423 -2.99 11.91 14.08
N GLU A 424 -2.36 12.96 14.58
CA GLU A 424 -1.25 12.87 15.53
C GLU A 424 -1.71 12.31 16.87
N GLN A 425 -2.87 12.74 17.38
CA GLN A 425 -3.45 12.26 18.63
C GLN A 425 -3.94 10.81 18.50
N LEU A 426 -4.53 10.46 17.35
CA LEU A 426 -4.86 9.07 17.04
C LEU A 426 -3.60 8.21 17.05
N ALA A 427 -2.50 8.68 16.45
CA ALA A 427 -1.24 7.93 16.46
C ALA A 427 -0.74 7.69 17.90
N GLU A 428 -0.86 8.65 18.83
CA GLU A 428 -0.53 8.43 20.25
C GLU A 428 -1.35 7.32 20.89
N LYS A 429 -2.67 7.30 20.62
CA LYS A 429 -3.56 6.27 21.16
C LYS A 429 -3.22 4.90 20.58
N LEU A 430 -2.97 4.82 19.27
CA LEU A 430 -2.59 3.57 18.61
C LEU A 430 -1.29 2.98 19.14
N ARG A 431 -0.36 3.79 19.63
CA ARG A 431 0.89 3.27 20.20
C ARG A 431 0.67 2.35 21.38
N SER A 432 -0.38 2.58 22.17
CA SER A 432 -0.74 1.68 23.28
C SER A 432 -1.10 0.27 22.80
N HIS A 433 -1.63 0.12 21.57
CA HIS A 433 -1.92 -1.19 20.96
C HIS A 433 -0.68 -1.90 20.40
N ILE A 434 0.44 -1.19 20.25
CA ILE A 434 1.70 -1.73 19.72
C ILE A 434 2.88 -1.59 20.71
N ASP A 435 2.58 -1.37 21.99
CA ASP A 435 3.51 -1.23 23.11
C ASP A 435 4.59 -2.34 23.13
N ARG A 436 4.16 -3.61 23.02
CA ARG A 436 5.03 -4.79 22.98
C ARG A 436 5.98 -4.75 21.79
N THR A 437 5.51 -4.24 20.65
CA THR A 437 6.33 -4.12 19.44
C THR A 437 7.33 -2.99 19.58
N ILE A 438 6.94 -1.85 20.16
CA ILE A 438 7.81 -0.72 20.46
C ILE A 438 8.94 -1.19 21.38
N VAL A 439 8.60 -1.78 22.52
CA VAL A 439 9.55 -2.24 23.53
C VAL A 439 10.50 -3.29 22.97
N ARG A 440 9.97 -4.29 22.24
CA ARG A 440 10.80 -5.34 21.61
C ARG A 440 11.85 -4.76 20.65
N ARG A 441 11.54 -3.71 19.90
CA ARG A 441 12.49 -3.08 18.96
C ARG A 441 13.60 -2.33 19.69
N LEU A 442 13.31 -1.84 20.90
CA LEU A 442 14.25 -1.05 21.69
C LEU A 442 15.14 -1.90 22.60
N ARG A 443 14.80 -3.17 22.81
CA ARG A 443 15.64 -4.11 23.56
C ARG A 443 16.97 -4.40 22.84
N ASP A 444 18.04 -4.52 23.63
CA ASP A 444 19.34 -5.00 23.19
C ASP A 444 19.35 -6.54 23.01
N ASN A 445 20.49 -7.09 22.56
CA ASN A 445 20.65 -8.52 22.30
C ASN A 445 20.48 -9.39 23.57
N GLU A 446 20.67 -8.78 24.75
CA GLU A 446 20.51 -9.43 26.06
C GLU A 446 19.08 -9.25 26.60
N GLY A 447 18.19 -8.68 25.80
CA GLY A 447 16.80 -8.45 26.14
C GLY A 447 16.57 -7.29 27.10
N ARG A 448 17.57 -6.45 27.38
CA ARG A 448 17.45 -5.29 28.28
C ARG A 448 17.02 -4.04 27.53
N LEU A 449 16.26 -3.20 28.19
CA LEU A 449 15.83 -1.89 27.67
C LEU A 449 16.44 -0.78 28.54
N THR A 450 17.38 -0.02 27.97
CA THR A 450 17.95 1.15 28.64
C THR A 450 17.14 2.40 28.36
N ILE A 451 16.72 3.10 29.41
CA ILE A 451 15.97 4.35 29.28
C ILE A 451 16.65 5.52 29.98
N ILE A 452 16.42 6.71 29.43
CA ILE A 452 16.63 7.98 30.12
C ILE A 452 15.24 8.51 30.48
N GLU A 453 14.96 8.65 31.77
CA GLU A 453 13.69 9.17 32.25
C GLU A 453 13.74 10.70 32.30
N VAL A 454 12.75 11.37 31.76
CA VAL A 454 12.62 12.84 31.82
C VAL A 454 11.39 13.15 32.67
N THR A 455 11.57 13.95 33.72
CA THR A 455 10.45 14.31 34.60
C THR A 455 9.40 15.13 33.84
N PRO A 456 8.11 15.07 34.21
CA PRO A 456 7.06 15.82 33.52
C PRO A 456 7.36 17.31 33.43
N ARG A 457 7.89 17.90 34.52
CA ARG A 457 8.28 19.32 34.55
C ARG A 457 9.42 19.64 33.59
N ALA A 458 10.42 18.76 33.48
CA ALA A 458 11.51 18.93 32.51
C ALA A 458 11.02 18.77 31.06
N ALA A 459 10.09 17.84 30.81
CA ALA A 459 9.48 17.65 29.49
C ALA A 459 8.67 18.88 29.08
N GLU A 460 7.84 19.43 29.97
CA GLU A 460 7.07 20.65 29.74
C GLU A 460 7.97 21.85 29.39
N LEU A 461 9.06 22.06 30.13
CA LEU A 461 10.05 23.12 29.84
C LEU A 461 10.76 22.91 28.49
N LEU A 462 11.03 21.66 28.10
CA LEU A 462 11.65 21.34 26.82
C LEU A 462 10.68 21.55 25.64
N ILE A 463 9.38 21.33 25.84
CA ILE A 463 8.34 21.51 24.82
C ILE A 463 7.94 22.97 24.66
N ALA A 464 7.90 23.73 25.77
CA ALA A 464 7.41 25.10 25.81
C ALA A 464 8.10 25.98 24.75
N SER A 465 7.29 26.57 23.88
CA SER A 465 7.74 27.49 22.84
C SER A 465 7.45 28.93 23.29
N GLU A 466 8.15 29.44 24.30
CA GLU A 466 7.84 30.76 24.86
C GLU A 466 8.99 31.79 24.85
N SER A 467 8.56 33.05 24.91
CA SER A 467 9.26 34.28 24.50
C SER A 467 10.38 34.73 25.46
N GLU A 468 10.36 34.26 26.71
CA GLU A 468 11.27 34.75 27.74
C GLU A 468 12.69 34.18 27.61
N VAL A 469 13.68 35.07 27.75
CA VAL A 469 15.11 34.72 27.63
C VAL A 469 15.55 33.70 28.67
N ALA A 470 14.99 33.74 29.88
CA ALA A 470 15.32 32.83 30.97
C ALA A 470 14.90 31.37 30.64
N SER A 471 13.66 31.18 30.18
CA SER A 471 13.14 29.87 29.76
C SER A 471 13.95 29.26 28.60
N ARG A 472 14.39 30.08 27.63
CA ARG A 472 15.28 29.61 26.55
C ARG A 472 16.65 29.16 27.04
N LEU A 473 17.19 29.80 28.08
CA LEU A 473 18.48 29.42 28.66
C LEU A 473 18.37 28.08 29.39
N GLU A 474 17.28 27.89 30.15
CA GLU A 474 16.96 26.63 30.82
C GLU A 474 16.71 25.49 29.83
N GLN A 475 15.95 25.74 28.76
CA GLN A 475 15.72 24.77 27.68
C GLN A 475 17.04 24.33 27.02
N LYS A 476 17.92 25.28 26.70
CA LYS A 476 19.26 24.97 26.15
C LYS A 476 20.10 24.16 27.13
N ARG A 477 20.04 24.47 28.43
CA ARG A 477 20.75 23.74 29.48
C ARG A 477 20.24 22.31 29.59
N LEU A 478 18.92 22.10 29.67
CA LEU A 478 18.30 20.78 29.73
C LEU A 478 18.57 19.95 28.48
N LEU A 479 18.52 20.57 27.30
CA LEU A 479 18.85 19.90 26.04
C LEU A 479 20.32 19.48 25.99
N ALA A 480 21.23 20.33 26.48
CA ALA A 480 22.64 19.99 26.60
C ALA A 480 22.88 18.85 27.60
N GLU A 481 22.13 18.82 28.71
CA GLU A 481 22.19 17.74 29.69
C GLU A 481 21.66 16.42 29.13
N LEU A 482 20.52 16.45 28.44
CA LEU A 482 19.99 15.29 27.72
C LEU A 482 20.98 14.77 26.68
N GLN A 483 21.60 15.66 25.89
CA GLN A 483 22.64 15.25 24.96
C GLN A 483 23.86 14.66 25.67
N ARG A 484 24.29 15.20 26.82
CA ARG A 484 25.38 14.62 27.63
C ARG A 484 25.02 13.24 28.18
N ALA A 485 23.77 13.03 28.57
CA ALA A 485 23.28 11.73 29.04
C ALA A 485 23.16 10.70 27.91
N LEU A 486 22.76 11.14 26.71
CA LEU A 486 22.65 10.29 25.52
C LEU A 486 24.01 9.89 24.94
N ARG A 487 25.01 10.77 24.99
CA ARG A 487 26.37 10.52 24.46
C ARG A 487 26.97 9.18 24.90
N PRO A 488 27.10 8.85 26.21
CA PRO A 488 27.70 7.59 26.62
C PRO A 488 26.90 6.37 26.12
N LEU A 489 25.56 6.44 26.07
CA LEU A 489 24.75 5.34 25.56
C LEU A 489 24.93 5.16 24.05
N GLN A 490 24.99 6.26 23.30
CA GLN A 490 25.27 6.25 21.86
C GLN A 490 26.71 5.81 21.56
N ASP A 491 27.66 6.14 22.43
CA ASP A 491 29.07 5.74 22.31
C ASP A 491 29.22 4.23 22.48
N ARG A 492 28.54 3.68 23.49
CA ARG A 492 28.49 2.23 23.76
C ARG A 492 27.58 1.46 22.81
N GLY A 493 26.91 2.13 21.87
CA GLY A 493 25.99 1.47 20.94
C GLY A 493 24.75 0.86 21.54
N ARG A 494 24.51 1.11 22.83
CA ARG A 494 23.33 0.58 23.50
C ARG A 494 22.11 1.24 22.89
N ARG A 495 21.12 0.41 22.56
CA ARG A 495 19.80 0.93 22.19
C ARG A 495 19.25 1.63 23.43
N CYS A 496 18.95 2.91 23.29
CA CYS A 496 18.37 3.70 24.35
C CYS A 496 17.10 4.38 23.87
N ALA A 497 16.20 4.60 24.80
CA ALA A 497 14.99 5.37 24.58
C ALA A 497 14.84 6.45 25.67
N ILE A 498 14.13 7.51 25.33
CA ILE A 498 13.76 8.56 26.28
C ILE A 498 12.35 8.26 26.76
N SER A 499 12.16 8.15 28.06
CA SER A 499 10.85 7.97 28.70
C SER A 499 10.32 9.32 29.17
N VAL A 500 9.06 9.59 28.83
CA VAL A 500 8.31 10.81 29.20
C VAL A 500 6.87 10.43 29.53
N ALA A 501 6.15 11.30 30.24
CA ALA A 501 4.73 11.12 30.49
C ALA A 501 3.94 11.02 29.17
N GLN A 502 2.94 10.14 29.12
CA GLN A 502 2.12 9.91 27.92
C GLN A 502 1.54 11.20 27.31
N LYS A 503 1.09 12.15 28.15
CA LYS A 503 0.51 13.43 27.71
C LYS A 503 1.48 14.28 26.88
N ASP A 504 2.78 14.19 27.16
CA ASP A 504 3.80 15.08 26.60
C ASP A 504 4.57 14.41 25.45
N ARG A 505 4.46 13.08 25.33
CA ARG A 505 5.28 12.25 24.44
C ARG A 505 5.29 12.70 22.98
N GLY A 506 4.12 12.96 22.39
CA GLY A 506 4.02 13.37 20.99
C GLY A 506 4.61 14.74 20.69
N ALA A 507 4.44 15.70 21.61
CA ALA A 507 5.04 17.03 21.49
C ALA A 507 6.55 16.96 21.72
N PHE A 508 6.99 16.23 22.74
CA PHE A 508 8.40 16.00 23.05
C PHE A 508 9.14 15.34 21.88
N ALA A 509 8.59 14.27 21.31
CA ALA A 509 9.20 13.56 20.18
C ALA A 509 9.38 14.45 18.95
N ARG A 510 8.40 15.32 18.64
CA ARG A 510 8.54 16.32 17.58
C ARG A 510 9.64 17.33 17.87
N HIS A 511 9.69 17.85 19.10
CA HIS A 511 10.70 18.81 19.51
C HIS A 511 12.12 18.21 19.44
N MET A 512 12.30 16.97 19.93
CA MET A 512 13.57 16.25 19.86
C MET A 512 14.05 16.04 18.42
N ARG A 513 13.14 15.64 17.50
CA ARG A 513 13.49 15.51 16.07
C ARG A 513 13.87 16.83 15.44
N ALA A 514 13.14 17.92 15.74
CA ALA A 514 13.47 19.25 15.27
C ALA A 514 14.86 19.71 15.78
N ALA A 515 15.24 19.28 16.98
CA ALA A 515 16.58 19.49 17.54
C ALA A 515 17.66 18.52 17.01
N GLY A 516 17.34 17.64 16.06
CA GLY A 516 18.27 16.67 15.48
C GLY A 516 18.55 15.43 16.35
N ILE A 517 17.78 15.23 17.42
CA ILE A 517 17.91 14.05 18.30
C ILE A 517 17.02 12.93 17.74
N VAL A 518 17.65 11.93 17.12
CA VAL A 518 16.98 10.78 16.46
C VAL A 518 16.72 9.61 17.42
N THR A 519 16.75 9.85 18.73
CA THR A 519 16.54 8.79 19.74
C THR A 519 15.04 8.51 19.87
N ALA A 520 14.67 7.25 20.08
CA ALA A 520 13.27 6.88 20.26
C ALA A 520 12.70 7.49 21.55
N VAL A 521 11.48 8.01 21.48
CA VAL A 521 10.74 8.55 22.63
C VAL A 521 9.54 7.66 22.90
N VAL A 522 9.40 7.22 24.15
CA VAL A 522 8.46 6.21 24.62
C VAL A 522 7.67 6.78 25.80
N ALA A 523 6.38 6.50 25.86
CA ALA A 523 5.57 6.88 27.01
C ALA A 523 5.89 5.99 28.21
N ASP A 524 5.78 6.52 29.42
CA ASP A 524 5.85 5.75 30.67
C ASP A 524 4.84 4.60 30.70
N THR A 525 3.63 4.81 30.20
CA THR A 525 2.59 3.76 30.09
C THR A 525 2.96 2.63 29.14
N GLU A 526 3.75 2.89 28.10
CA GLU A 526 4.26 1.85 27.16
C GLU A 526 5.32 0.94 27.82
N LEU A 527 5.90 1.37 28.95
CA LEU A 527 6.94 0.63 29.68
C LEU A 527 6.40 -0.15 30.88
N GLN A 528 5.17 0.11 31.31
CA GLN A 528 4.59 -0.54 32.49
C GLN A 528 4.45 -2.06 32.27
N GLY A 529 4.89 -2.84 33.27
CA GLY A 529 4.81 -4.31 33.23
C GLY A 529 5.81 -5.01 32.30
N GLN A 530 6.78 -4.27 31.74
CA GLN A 530 7.80 -4.84 30.85
C GLN A 530 9.05 -5.27 31.63
N PRO A 531 9.52 -6.53 31.51
CA PRO A 531 10.70 -7.00 32.24
C PRO A 531 11.99 -6.35 31.72
N GLY A 532 13.07 -6.35 32.49
CA GLY A 532 14.41 -5.96 32.01
C GLY A 532 14.59 -4.47 31.68
N LEU A 533 13.88 -3.59 32.39
CA LEU A 533 14.02 -2.14 32.28
C LEU A 533 15.21 -1.64 33.11
N GLU A 534 16.13 -0.90 32.48
CA GLU A 534 17.27 -0.26 33.14
C GLU A 534 17.18 1.26 32.99
N ILE A 535 16.99 1.97 34.10
CA ILE A 535 17.04 3.44 34.11
C ILE A 535 18.49 3.87 34.19
N PHE A 536 19.00 4.46 33.12
CA PHE A 536 20.38 4.95 33.09
C PHE A 536 20.53 6.25 33.89
N THR A 537 19.61 7.18 33.69
CA THR A 537 19.56 8.44 34.42
C THR A 537 18.17 9.05 34.36
N THR A 538 17.84 9.85 35.36
CA THR A 538 16.65 10.71 35.37
C THR A 538 17.10 12.16 35.19
N ILE A 539 16.45 12.89 34.27
CA ILE A 539 16.67 14.30 33.99
C ILE A 539 15.52 15.09 34.61
N ASP A 540 15.87 15.96 35.54
CA ASP A 540 14.91 16.81 36.25
C ASP A 540 15.11 18.30 35.92
N ALA A 541 14.07 19.12 36.16
CA ALA A 541 14.04 20.55 35.88
C ALA A 541 15.12 21.35 36.65
N SER A 542 15.61 20.80 37.78
CA SER A 542 16.73 21.37 38.56
C SER A 542 18.10 21.26 37.86
N GLY A 543 18.19 20.50 36.76
CA GLY A 543 19.41 20.27 36.00
C GLY A 543 20.42 19.39 36.73
N SER A 544 19.92 18.46 37.55
CA SER A 544 20.71 17.43 38.22
C SER A 544 20.32 16.05 37.69
N SER A 545 21.27 15.35 37.08
CA SER A 545 21.11 13.96 36.67
C SER A 545 21.24 13.05 37.89
N ILE A 546 20.15 12.43 38.33
CA ILE A 546 20.23 11.38 39.35
C ILE A 546 20.50 10.06 38.62
N ARG A 547 21.65 9.43 38.88
CA ARG A 547 21.94 8.08 38.35
C ARG A 547 20.94 7.09 38.93
N GLY A 548 20.10 6.53 38.07
CA GLY A 548 19.08 5.56 38.45
C GLY A 548 19.70 4.21 38.78
N GLY A 549 19.24 3.61 39.89
CA GLY A 549 19.43 2.18 40.17
C GLY A 549 18.37 1.36 39.44
N SER A 550 18.68 0.09 39.15
CA SER A 550 17.74 -0.88 38.57
C SER A 550 16.44 -0.91 39.38
N ARG A 551 15.30 -0.54 38.77
CA ARG A 551 13.99 -0.90 39.29
C ARG A 551 13.80 -2.39 38.98
N VAL A 552 14.14 -3.24 39.95
CA VAL A 552 13.66 -4.61 39.98
C VAL A 552 12.17 -4.52 40.32
N ALA A 553 11.32 -4.77 39.33
CA ALA A 553 9.90 -5.03 39.52
C ALA A 553 9.59 -6.39 38.89
#